data_AF-A0A6J2YPW8-F1
#
_entry.id   AF-A0A6J2YPW8-F1
#
_cell.length_a   1.000
_cell.length_b   1.000
_cell.length_c   1.000
_cell.angle_alpha   90.00
_cell.angle_beta   90.00
_cell.angle_gamma   90.00
#
_symmetry.space_group_name_H-M   'P 1'
#
loop_
_entity.id
_entity.type
_entity.pdbx_description
1 polymer ?
#
loop_
_entity_poly.entity_id
_entity_poly.type
_entity_poly.pdbx_seq_one_letter_code
_entity_poly.pdbx_strand_id
1 'polypeptide(L)'
;MKVFVAVSALLLVVLAEEHEHHGDVHGIGHVHKGCQDNPETHVDDEVFKKLLKNEHVDLPDNFGKHVLCMNKGLNIITSDGQVNKEGIKTHIQHVIQDEAKVESILNECSVAKDNLEETALSIDACLRKNHVFKSEHLKSHDHGHHH
;
A
#
# COMPACT_ATOMS: atom_id res chain seq x y z
N MET A 1 61.65 -22.87 -20.32
CA MET A 1 60.20 -22.66 -20.16
C MET A 1 59.88 -22.68 -18.66
N LYS A 2 59.47 -21.55 -18.09
CA LYS A 2 58.99 -21.43 -16.71
C LYS A 2 57.51 -21.09 -16.79
N VAL A 3 56.67 -21.95 -16.21
CA VAL A 3 55.20 -21.85 -16.27
C VAL A 3 54.76 -20.77 -15.28
N PHE A 4 54.14 -19.71 -15.78
CA PHE A 4 53.35 -18.78 -14.96
C PHE A 4 51.89 -19.24 -15.05
N VAL A 5 51.41 -19.94 -14.02
CA VAL A 5 49.98 -20.16 -13.83
C VAL A 5 49.49 -19.08 -12.86
N ALA A 6 48.99 -17.98 -13.41
CA ALA A 6 48.21 -17.01 -12.68
C ALA A 6 46.74 -17.35 -12.89
N VAL A 7 46.11 -17.98 -11.89
CA VAL A 7 44.65 -18.10 -11.82
C VAL A 7 44.22 -17.60 -10.45
N SER A 8 44.17 -16.28 -10.32
CA SER A 8 43.47 -15.60 -9.23
C SER A 8 41.98 -15.72 -9.50
N ALA A 9 41.33 -16.68 -8.84
CA ALA A 9 39.88 -16.82 -8.79
C ALA A 9 39.31 -15.66 -7.96
N LEU A 10 38.94 -14.57 -8.65
CA LEU A 10 38.05 -13.55 -8.11
C LEU A 10 36.64 -14.17 -7.99
N LEU A 11 36.36 -14.74 -6.82
CA LEU A 11 35.00 -15.03 -6.38
C LEU A 11 34.29 -13.69 -6.14
N LEU A 12 33.67 -13.15 -7.19
CA LEU A 12 32.62 -12.15 -7.05
C LEU A 12 31.40 -12.87 -6.46
N VAL A 13 31.30 -12.87 -5.13
CA VAL A 13 30.03 -13.15 -4.46
C VAL A 13 29.12 -11.97 -4.80
N VAL A 14 28.36 -12.10 -5.88
CA VAL A 14 27.23 -11.22 -6.14
C VAL A 14 26.21 -11.53 -5.06
N LEU A 15 26.14 -10.67 -4.04
CA LEU A 15 25.00 -10.62 -3.14
C LEU A 15 23.81 -10.18 -4.01
N ALA A 16 23.08 -11.14 -4.55
CA ALA A 16 21.72 -10.87 -5.00
C ALA A 16 20.93 -10.54 -3.73
N GLU A 17 20.61 -9.26 -3.54
CA GLU A 17 19.52 -8.89 -2.64
C GLU A 17 18.26 -9.54 -3.23
N GLU A 18 17.80 -10.63 -2.62
CA GLU A 18 16.45 -11.15 -2.84
C GLU A 18 15.48 -10.09 -2.32
N HIS A 19 15.17 -9.12 -3.17
CA HIS A 19 14.00 -8.31 -2.99
C HIS A 19 12.81 -9.24 -3.28
N GLU A 20 12.30 -9.89 -2.24
CA GLU A 20 11.03 -10.62 -2.32
C GLU A 20 9.98 -9.65 -2.84
N HIS A 21 9.66 -9.74 -4.13
CA HIS A 21 8.49 -9.12 -4.71
C HIS A 21 7.28 -9.85 -4.14
N HIS A 22 6.86 -9.43 -2.94
CA HIS A 22 5.50 -9.65 -2.50
C HIS A 22 4.59 -9.04 -3.58
N GLY A 23 3.85 -9.90 -4.28
CA GLY A 23 2.97 -9.48 -5.36
C GLY A 23 1.96 -8.48 -4.85
N ASP A 24 1.66 -7.45 -5.65
CA ASP A 24 0.64 -6.45 -5.36
C ASP A 24 -0.76 -7.11 -5.32
N VAL A 25 -1.13 -7.61 -4.13
CA VAL A 25 -2.36 -8.38 -3.90
C VAL A 25 -3.62 -7.56 -4.18
N HIS A 26 -3.53 -6.23 -4.10
CA HIS A 26 -4.67 -5.33 -4.22
C HIS A 26 -4.69 -4.56 -5.55
N GLY A 27 -3.62 -4.57 -6.34
CA GLY A 27 -3.47 -3.73 -7.53
C GLY A 27 -3.12 -2.27 -7.20
N ILE A 28 -2.64 -1.98 -5.99
CA ILE A 28 -2.32 -0.63 -5.51
C ILE A 28 -1.26 0.04 -6.40
N GLY A 29 -0.21 -0.68 -6.80
CA GLY A 29 0.88 -0.11 -7.58
C GLY A 29 0.41 0.34 -8.97
N HIS A 30 -0.42 -0.47 -9.62
CA HIS A 30 -1.00 -0.13 -10.93
C HIS A 30 -1.93 1.10 -10.84
N VAL A 31 -2.83 1.10 -9.86
CA VAL A 31 -3.77 2.22 -9.67
C VAL A 31 -3.03 3.50 -9.28
N HIS A 32 -2.04 3.40 -8.40
CA HIS A 32 -1.21 4.54 -7.98
C HIS A 32 -0.51 5.19 -9.16
N LYS A 33 0.09 4.39 -10.05
CA LYS A 33 0.67 4.91 -11.28
C LYS A 33 -0.36 5.69 -12.11
N GLY A 34 -1.56 5.15 -12.29
CA GLY A 34 -2.64 5.85 -13.00
C GLY A 34 -3.03 7.18 -12.36
N CYS A 35 -3.09 7.22 -11.02
CA CYS A 35 -3.39 8.45 -10.28
C CYS A 35 -2.23 9.47 -10.31
N GLN A 36 -0.98 9.00 -10.42
CA GLN A 36 0.18 9.89 -10.61
C GLN A 36 0.28 10.46 -12.02
N ASP A 37 -0.22 9.76 -13.03
CA ASP A 37 -0.20 10.20 -14.43
C ASP A 37 -1.25 11.32 -14.70
N ASN A 38 -2.18 11.59 -13.78
CA ASN A 38 -3.13 12.71 -13.85
C ASN A 38 -2.65 13.92 -13.00
N PRO A 39 -2.43 15.10 -13.61
CA PRO A 39 -1.97 16.30 -12.89
C PRO A 39 -2.85 16.75 -11.72
N GLU A 40 -4.16 16.51 -11.75
CA GLU A 40 -5.07 16.92 -10.67
C GLU A 40 -4.92 16.07 -9.41
N THR A 41 -4.42 14.85 -9.57
CA THR A 41 -4.26 13.85 -8.50
C THR A 41 -2.80 13.51 -8.24
N HIS A 42 -1.85 14.08 -8.98
CA HIS A 42 -0.43 13.84 -8.82
C HIS A 42 0.08 14.39 -7.48
N VAL A 43 0.68 13.54 -6.65
CA VAL A 43 1.28 13.93 -5.37
C VAL A 43 2.77 13.59 -5.41
N ASP A 44 3.63 14.52 -4.99
CA ASP A 44 5.08 14.30 -4.97
C ASP A 44 5.44 13.01 -4.20
N ASP A 45 6.24 12.14 -4.82
CA ASP A 45 6.64 10.85 -4.25
C ASP A 45 7.34 11.00 -2.89
N GLU A 46 7.99 12.12 -2.62
CA GLU A 46 8.59 12.41 -1.31
C GLU A 46 7.55 12.48 -0.19
N VAL A 47 6.31 12.88 -0.48
CA VAL A 47 5.21 12.84 0.50
C VAL A 47 4.95 11.40 0.93
N PHE A 48 4.81 10.48 -0.03
CA PHE A 48 4.59 9.06 0.28
C PHE A 48 5.79 8.44 1.00
N LYS A 49 7.03 8.75 0.57
CA LYS A 49 8.25 8.28 1.25
C LYS A 49 8.29 8.68 2.73
N LYS A 50 7.89 9.91 3.05
CA LYS A 50 7.81 10.39 4.44
C LYS A 50 6.70 9.67 5.23
N LEU A 51 5.52 9.52 4.62
CA LEU A 51 4.41 8.77 5.24
C LEU A 51 4.81 7.32 5.54
N LEU A 52 5.52 6.64 4.62
CA LEU A 52 6.02 5.28 4.82
C LEU A 52 7.00 5.17 5.99
N LYS A 53 7.77 6.23 6.28
CA LYS A 53 8.73 6.30 7.38
C LYS A 53 8.12 6.80 8.70
N ASN A 54 6.81 7.06 8.72
CA ASN A 54 6.11 7.73 9.82
C ASN A 54 6.72 9.11 10.17
N GLU A 55 7.31 9.78 9.18
CA GLU A 55 7.81 11.15 9.33
C GLU A 55 6.66 12.15 9.25
N HIS A 56 6.82 13.29 9.94
CA HIS A 56 5.88 14.39 9.79
C HIS A 56 5.96 14.99 8.38
N VAL A 57 4.81 15.19 7.76
CA VAL A 57 4.69 15.80 6.44
C VAL A 57 3.40 16.62 6.38
N ASP A 58 3.52 17.84 5.86
CA ASP A 58 2.35 18.63 5.48
C ASP A 58 1.75 18.02 4.21
N LEU A 59 0.52 17.53 4.32
CA LEU A 59 -0.17 16.94 3.18
C LEU A 59 -0.56 18.04 2.18
N PRO A 60 -0.25 17.87 0.89
CA PRO A 60 -0.66 18.85 -0.12
C PRO A 60 -2.18 18.85 -0.29
N ASP A 61 -2.74 19.98 -0.75
CA ASP A 61 -4.18 20.18 -0.91
C ASP A 61 -4.86 19.12 -1.81
N ASN A 62 -4.12 18.51 -2.72
CA ASN A 62 -4.63 17.47 -3.63
C ASN A 62 -4.45 16.04 -3.10
N PHE A 63 -3.96 15.85 -1.88
CA PHE A 63 -3.80 14.52 -1.28
C PHE A 63 -5.13 13.78 -1.17
N GLY A 64 -6.21 14.47 -0.75
CA GLY A 64 -7.56 13.90 -0.70
C GLY A 64 -8.05 13.42 -2.08
N LYS A 65 -7.77 14.20 -3.13
CA LYS A 65 -8.06 13.82 -4.52
C LYS A 65 -7.28 12.60 -4.98
N HIS A 66 -6.00 12.49 -4.60
CA HIS A 66 -5.20 11.30 -4.90
C HIS A 66 -5.81 10.06 -4.23
N VAL A 67 -6.14 10.14 -2.94
CA VAL A 67 -6.74 9.01 -2.21
C VAL A 67 -8.12 8.63 -2.79
N LEU A 68 -8.93 9.61 -3.20
CA LEU A 68 -10.18 9.35 -3.91
C LEU A 68 -9.96 8.66 -5.27
N CYS A 69 -8.96 9.09 -6.05
CA CYS A 69 -8.57 8.41 -7.28
C CYS A 69 -8.19 6.95 -7.03
N MET A 70 -7.38 6.70 -6.00
CA MET A 70 -7.00 5.35 -5.57
C MET A 70 -8.22 4.51 -5.21
N ASN A 71 -9.13 5.05 -4.38
CA ASN A 71 -10.34 4.35 -3.95
C ASN A 71 -11.25 4.00 -5.14
N LYS A 72 -11.33 4.87 -6.15
CA LYS A 72 -12.08 4.59 -7.38
C LYS A 72 -11.42 3.50 -8.23
N GLY A 73 -10.10 3.58 -8.42
CA GLY A 73 -9.36 2.57 -9.18
C GLY A 73 -9.35 1.18 -8.52
N LEU A 74 -9.42 1.14 -7.19
CA LEU A 74 -9.56 -0.09 -6.39
C LEU A 74 -11.01 -0.54 -6.22
N ASN A 75 -11.98 0.14 -6.83
CA ASN A 75 -13.41 -0.19 -6.71
C ASN A 75 -13.93 -0.16 -5.25
N ILE A 76 -13.29 0.60 -4.36
CA ILE A 76 -13.74 0.86 -2.98
C ILE A 76 -14.84 1.92 -2.96
N ILE A 77 -14.70 2.91 -3.82
CA ILE A 77 -15.71 3.91 -4.13
C ILE A 77 -16.06 3.72 -5.60
N THR A 78 -17.34 3.66 -5.94
CA THR A 78 -17.80 3.53 -7.32
C THR A 78 -17.49 4.79 -8.13
N SER A 79 -17.56 4.71 -9.47
CA SER A 79 -17.30 5.85 -10.33
C SER A 79 -18.25 7.04 -10.07
N ASP A 80 -19.50 6.75 -9.68
CA ASP A 80 -20.54 7.71 -9.28
C ASP A 80 -20.43 8.19 -7.82
N GLY A 81 -19.45 7.71 -7.06
CA GLY A 81 -19.11 8.24 -5.73
C GLY A 81 -19.80 7.55 -4.55
N GLN A 82 -20.36 6.36 -4.73
CA GLN A 82 -20.95 5.59 -3.64
C GLN A 82 -19.90 4.66 -3.01
N VAL A 83 -20.01 4.41 -1.70
CA VAL A 83 -19.18 3.42 -1.02
C VAL A 83 -19.54 2.02 -1.52
N ASN A 84 -18.57 1.32 -2.10
CA ASN A 84 -18.75 -0.03 -2.60
C ASN A 84 -18.35 -1.08 -1.55
N LYS A 85 -19.33 -1.56 -0.79
CA LYS A 85 -19.09 -2.58 0.25
C LYS A 85 -18.54 -3.89 -0.31
N GLU A 86 -18.94 -4.31 -1.50
CA GLU A 86 -18.43 -5.54 -2.12
C GLU A 86 -16.96 -5.41 -2.52
N GLY A 87 -16.58 -4.26 -3.07
CA GLY A 87 -15.18 -3.94 -3.39
C GLY A 87 -14.30 -3.89 -2.15
N ILE A 88 -14.77 -3.24 -1.09
CA ILE A 88 -14.10 -3.24 0.23
C ILE A 88 -13.95 -4.69 0.75
N LYS A 89 -15.02 -5.47 0.73
CA LYS A 89 -15.02 -6.86 1.21
C LYS A 89 -13.99 -7.71 0.45
N THR A 90 -13.91 -7.55 -0.87
CA THR A 90 -12.94 -8.25 -1.72
C THR A 90 -11.51 -8.01 -1.24
N HIS A 91 -11.13 -6.75 -0.98
CA HIS A 91 -9.80 -6.45 -0.49
C HIS A 91 -9.55 -6.97 0.93
N ILE A 92 -10.54 -6.95 1.82
CA ILE A 92 -10.38 -7.55 3.16
C ILE A 92 -10.13 -9.06 3.04
N GLN A 93 -10.89 -9.75 2.19
CA GLN A 93 -10.78 -11.21 2.00
C GLN A 93 -9.48 -11.66 1.33
N HIS A 94 -8.80 -10.76 0.59
CA HIS A 94 -7.47 -11.05 0.06
C HIS A 94 -6.43 -11.29 1.17
N VAL A 95 -6.64 -10.78 2.38
CA VAL A 95 -5.68 -10.88 3.48
C VAL A 95 -6.23 -11.53 4.75
N ILE A 96 -7.55 -11.54 4.95
CA ILE A 96 -8.21 -12.06 6.15
C ILE A 96 -9.22 -13.13 5.73
N GLN A 97 -9.05 -14.34 6.28
CA GLN A 97 -9.88 -15.52 5.96
C GLN A 97 -11.03 -15.73 6.96
N ASP A 98 -10.96 -15.13 8.15
CA ASP A 98 -12.02 -15.22 9.16
C ASP A 98 -13.19 -14.33 8.73
N GLU A 99 -14.29 -14.96 8.28
CA GLU A 99 -15.49 -14.27 7.81
C GLU A 99 -16.13 -13.36 8.86
N ALA A 100 -16.09 -13.71 10.15
CA ALA A 100 -16.63 -12.83 11.19
C ALA A 100 -15.78 -11.56 11.33
N LYS A 101 -14.46 -11.70 11.19
CA LYS A 101 -13.55 -10.55 11.17
C LYS A 101 -13.70 -9.72 9.89
N VAL A 102 -13.91 -10.36 8.74
CA VAL A 102 -14.18 -9.68 7.46
C VAL A 102 -15.41 -8.78 7.61
N GLU A 103 -16.52 -9.33 8.09
CA GLU A 103 -17.77 -8.58 8.28
C GLU A 103 -17.62 -7.46 9.33
N SER A 104 -16.88 -7.70 10.40
CA SER A 104 -16.59 -6.67 11.41
C SER A 104 -15.84 -5.48 10.79
N ILE A 105 -14.77 -5.74 10.03
CA ILE A 105 -13.96 -4.69 9.39
C ILE A 105 -14.77 -3.99 8.30
N LEU A 106 -15.53 -4.72 7.50
CA LEU A 106 -16.39 -4.14 6.47
C LEU A 106 -17.37 -3.14 7.06
N ASN A 107 -18.02 -3.49 8.18
CA ASN A 107 -18.97 -2.61 8.85
C ASN A 107 -18.28 -1.38 9.48
N GLU A 108 -17.08 -1.55 10.04
CA GLU A 108 -16.28 -0.43 10.58
C GLU A 108 -15.84 0.54 9.46
N CYS A 109 -15.34 -0.01 8.35
CA CYS A 109 -14.63 0.78 7.34
C CYS A 109 -15.52 1.28 6.20
N SER A 110 -16.78 0.88 6.06
CA SER A 110 -17.64 1.28 4.92
C SER A 110 -18.56 2.49 5.21
N VAL A 111 -18.07 3.46 5.99
CA VAL A 111 -18.85 4.61 6.44
C VAL A 111 -18.60 5.83 5.54
N ALA A 112 -19.66 6.32 4.90
CA ALA A 112 -19.63 7.58 4.14
C ALA A 112 -19.45 8.80 5.06
N LYS A 113 -18.77 9.83 4.57
CA LYS A 113 -18.55 11.13 5.21
C LYS A 113 -19.26 12.25 4.44
N ASP A 114 -19.09 13.48 4.89
CA ASP A 114 -19.76 14.66 4.33
C ASP A 114 -19.38 14.92 2.88
N ASN A 115 -18.15 14.56 2.48
CA ASN A 115 -17.71 14.60 1.08
C ASN A 115 -16.90 13.35 0.68
N LEU A 116 -16.66 13.22 -0.63
CA LEU A 116 -16.00 12.04 -1.20
C LEU A 116 -14.53 11.91 -0.84
N GLU A 117 -13.80 13.01 -0.71
CA GLU A 117 -12.37 12.99 -0.35
C GLU A 117 -12.20 12.55 1.12
N GLU A 118 -13.01 13.10 2.03
CA GLU A 118 -13.05 12.67 3.43
C GLU A 118 -13.51 11.22 3.58
N THR A 119 -14.47 10.80 2.75
CA THR A 119 -14.90 9.40 2.69
C THR A 119 -13.73 8.51 2.31
N ALA A 120 -13.03 8.82 1.21
CA ALA A 120 -11.89 8.04 0.74
C ALA A 120 -10.77 7.98 1.79
N LEU A 121 -10.42 9.11 2.41
CA LEU A 121 -9.42 9.19 3.47
C LEU A 121 -9.81 8.35 4.69
N SER A 122 -11.08 8.42 5.12
CA SER A 122 -11.58 7.67 6.28
C SER A 122 -11.57 6.17 6.03
N ILE A 123 -12.01 5.71 4.86
CA ILE A 123 -12.04 4.29 4.51
C ILE A 123 -10.60 3.75 4.44
N ASP A 124 -9.73 4.46 3.71
CA ASP A 124 -8.34 4.08 3.49
C ASP A 124 -7.53 4.02 4.81
N ALA A 125 -7.74 4.98 5.72
CA ALA A 125 -7.17 4.94 7.07
C ALA A 125 -7.68 3.75 7.89
N CYS A 126 -8.98 3.43 7.82
CA CYS A 126 -9.57 2.30 8.52
C CYS A 126 -9.03 0.96 8.02
N LEU A 127 -8.89 0.80 6.70
CA LEU A 127 -8.35 -0.41 6.08
C LEU A 127 -6.86 -0.60 6.42
N ARG A 128 -6.05 0.47 6.46
CA ARG A 128 -4.66 0.41 6.94
C ARG A 128 -4.57 0.05 8.42
N LYS A 129 -5.39 0.65 9.28
CA LYS A 129 -5.48 0.33 10.72
C LYS A 129 -5.79 -1.16 10.93
N ASN A 130 -6.61 -1.75 10.07
CA ASN A 130 -6.96 -3.17 10.09
C ASN A 130 -5.99 -4.06 9.28
N HIS A 131 -4.83 -3.52 8.85
CA HIS A 131 -3.79 -4.21 8.10
C HIS A 131 -4.24 -4.84 6.77
N VAL A 132 -5.30 -4.29 6.17
CA VAL A 132 -5.79 -4.70 4.85
C VAL A 132 -4.83 -4.19 3.78
N PHE A 133 -4.52 -2.90 3.80
CA PHE A 133 -3.45 -2.33 2.98
C PHE A 133 -2.18 -2.25 3.82
N LYS A 134 -1.24 -3.16 3.57
CA LYS A 134 0.07 -3.11 4.22
C LYS A 134 0.97 -2.13 3.46
N SER A 135 1.54 -1.17 4.17
CA SER A 135 2.78 -0.52 3.75
C SER A 135 3.92 -1.47 4.10
N GLU A 136 4.60 -2.01 3.09
CA GLU A 136 5.60 -3.08 3.27
C GLU A 136 6.84 -2.70 4.11
N HIS A 137 6.95 -1.46 4.57
CA HIS A 137 8.03 -1.03 5.47
C HIS A 137 7.74 -1.18 6.96
N LEU A 138 6.55 -1.61 7.40
CA LEU A 138 6.25 -1.83 8.82
C LEU A 138 6.61 -3.25 9.34
N LYS A 139 7.41 -4.02 8.60
CA LYS A 139 7.94 -5.33 9.07
C LYS A 139 9.06 -5.24 10.11
N SER A 140 9.47 -4.05 10.56
CA SER A 140 10.20 -3.90 11.84
C SER A 140 9.25 -3.22 12.82
N HIS A 141 8.55 -3.92 13.70
CA HIS A 141 9.00 -4.11 15.08
C HIS A 141 8.02 -5.01 15.86
N ASP A 142 7.77 -6.23 15.36
CA ASP A 142 7.12 -7.27 16.18
C ASP A 142 7.90 -8.58 16.11
N HIS A 143 9.13 -8.54 16.62
CA HIS A 143 9.72 -9.72 17.20
C HIS A 143 9.44 -9.67 18.70
N GLY A 144 8.33 -10.32 19.06
CA GLY A 144 7.96 -10.58 20.44
C GLY A 144 9.15 -11.09 21.25
N HIS A 145 9.33 -10.46 22.40
CA HIS A 145 10.09 -11.00 23.51
C HIS A 145 9.53 -12.39 23.86
N HIS A 146 10.31 -13.43 23.57
CA HIS A 146 10.19 -14.71 24.26
C HIS A 146 11.54 -15.01 24.91
N HIS A 147 11.60 -14.76 26.21
CA HIS A 147 12.56 -15.36 27.14
C HIS A 147 12.10 -16.76 27.53
#